data_AF-A0A2T4JNU2-F1
#
_entry.id   AF-A0A2T4JNU2-F1
#
_cell.length_a   1.000
_cell.length_b   1.000
_cell.length_c   1.000
_cell.angle_alpha   90.00
_cell.angle_beta   90.00
_cell.angle_gamma   90.00
#
_symmetry.space_group_name_H-M   'P 1'
#
loop_
_entity.id
_entity.type
_entity.pdbx_description
1 polymer ?
#
loop_
_entity_poly.entity_id
_entity_poly.type
_entity_poly.pdbx_seq_one_letter_code
_entity_poly.pdbx_strand_id
1 'polypeptide(L)'
;KPRLAPLTAPAAERVLGALCLVLSIVLLLPIPLGNMLPAVAICGIAMGILERDGLWIAFGLAVALLSLVIVWSVLYALAGAAFFLFTRAFA
;
A
#
# COMPACT_ATOMS: atom_id res chain seq x y z
N LYS A 1 22.97 14.67 4.46
CA LYS A 1 23.77 14.31 3.26
C LYS A 1 22.94 13.28 2.48
N PRO A 2 22.38 13.58 1.30
CA PRO A 2 21.46 12.66 0.62
C PRO A 2 22.26 11.47 0.08
N ARG A 3 22.04 10.28 0.62
CA ARG A 3 22.83 9.06 0.30
C ARG A 3 22.31 8.31 -0.94
N LEU A 4 21.14 8.69 -1.50
CA LEU A 4 20.49 8.00 -2.62
C LEU A 4 19.85 9.01 -3.60
N ALA A 5 20.69 9.78 -4.29
CA ALA A 5 20.28 10.77 -5.30
C ALA A 5 19.31 10.28 -6.41
N PRO A 6 19.35 9.02 -6.91
CA PRO A 6 18.41 8.58 -7.94
C PRO A 6 16.99 8.29 -7.44
N LEU A 7 16.81 8.01 -6.14
CA LEU A 7 15.49 7.80 -5.52
C LEU A 7 14.79 9.10 -5.10
N THR A 8 15.53 10.21 -5.02
CA THR A 8 15.00 11.56 -4.79
C THR A 8 14.86 12.37 -6.08
N ALA A 9 15.04 11.75 -7.25
CA ALA A 9 14.79 12.41 -8.52
C ALA A 9 13.28 12.73 -8.67
N PRO A 10 12.89 13.85 -9.28
CA PRO A 10 11.48 14.25 -9.41
C PRO A 10 10.61 13.20 -10.13
N ALA A 11 11.21 12.31 -10.93
CA ALA A 11 10.53 11.16 -11.52
C ALA A 11 10.20 10.06 -10.50
N ALA A 12 11.10 9.76 -9.56
CA ALA A 12 10.89 8.76 -8.51
C ALA A 12 9.82 9.23 -7.50
N GLU A 13 9.83 10.53 -7.18
CA GLU A 13 8.82 11.16 -6.32
C GLU A 13 7.41 11.07 -6.92
N ARG A 14 7.28 11.22 -8.24
CA ARG A 14 6.00 10.99 -8.96
C ARG A 14 5.54 9.54 -8.90
N VAL A 15 6.44 8.57 -9.03
CA VAL A 15 6.11 7.13 -8.92
C VAL A 15 5.67 6.79 -7.50
N LEU A 16 6.38 7.28 -6.49
CA LEU A 16 6.00 7.11 -5.08
C LEU A 16 4.65 7.78 -4.78
N GLY A 17 4.41 8.98 -5.31
CA GLY A 17 3.11 9.65 -5.22
C GLY A 17 1.97 8.85 -5.86
N ALA A 18 2.20 8.26 -7.05
CA ALA A 18 1.23 7.38 -7.69
C ALA A 18 0.95 6.12 -6.86
N LEU A 19 1.98 5.54 -6.24
CA LEU A 19 1.86 4.38 -5.37
C LEU A 19 1.08 4.71 -4.09
N CYS A 20 1.32 5.88 -3.49
CA CYS A 20 0.52 6.41 -2.39
C CYS A 20 -0.95 6.65 -2.79
N LEU A 21 -1.20 7.09 -4.03
CA LEU A 21 -2.56 7.28 -4.53
C LEU A 21 -3.32 5.94 -4.60
N VAL A 22 -2.68 4.89 -5.12
CA VAL A 22 -3.25 3.53 -5.13
C VAL A 22 -3.52 3.04 -3.70
N LEU A 23 -2.55 3.18 -2.79
CA LEU A 23 -2.73 2.79 -1.38
C LEU A 23 -3.85 3.59 -0.70
N SER A 24 -4.04 4.86 -1.04
CA SER A 24 -5.12 5.69 -0.50
C SER A 24 -6.50 5.26 -1.01
N ILE A 25 -6.60 4.83 -2.28
CA ILE A 25 -7.85 4.24 -2.81
C ILE A 25 -8.18 2.95 -2.07
N VAL A 26 -7.18 2.11 -1.79
CA VAL A 26 -7.36 0.91 -0.98
C VAL A 26 -7.83 1.26 0.44
N LEU A 27 -7.23 2.29 1.05
CA LEU A 27 -7.59 2.77 2.38
C LEU A 27 -9.01 3.34 2.46
N LEU A 28 -9.55 3.85 1.35
CA LEU A 28 -10.94 4.30 1.25
C LEU A 28 -11.93 3.15 1.43
N LEU A 29 -11.55 1.92 1.07
CA LEU A 29 -12.37 0.75 1.32
C LEU A 29 -12.27 0.42 2.82
N PRO A 30 -13.38 0.45 3.59
CA PRO A 30 -13.33 0.25 5.04
C PRO A 30 -13.08 -1.23 5.37
N ILE A 31 -11.81 -1.66 5.26
CA ILE A 31 -11.35 -2.98 5.69
C ILE A 31 -10.84 -2.82 7.13
N PRO A 32 -11.58 -3.30 8.15
CA PRO A 32 -11.09 -3.28 9.52
C PRO A 32 -9.78 -4.07 9.61
N LEU A 33 -8.77 -3.51 10.28
CA LEU A 33 -7.39 -4.02 10.39
C LEU A 33 -6.54 -3.99 9.11
N GLY A 34 -7.14 -4.02 7.92
CA GLY A 34 -6.42 -3.94 6.64
C GLY A 34 -5.79 -2.57 6.40
N ASN A 35 -6.45 -1.49 6.84
CA ASN A 35 -6.09 -0.10 6.50
C ASN A 35 -4.95 0.51 7.32
N MET A 36 -4.55 -0.11 8.43
CA MET A 36 -3.41 0.36 9.23
C MET A 36 -2.07 0.20 8.49
N LEU A 37 -1.88 -0.93 7.79
CA LEU A 37 -0.66 -1.19 7.02
C LEU A 37 -0.45 -0.21 5.84
N PRO A 38 -1.47 0.07 5.00
CA PRO A 38 -1.35 1.09 3.94
C PRO A 38 -1.08 2.48 4.53
N ALA A 39 -1.72 2.83 5.65
CA ALA A 39 -1.50 4.12 6.30
C ALA A 39 -0.03 4.30 6.74
N VAL A 40 0.55 3.28 7.40
CA VAL A 40 1.96 3.29 7.81
C VAL A 40 2.89 3.33 6.59
N ALA A 41 2.55 2.63 5.50
CA ALA A 41 3.31 2.68 4.26
C ALA A 41 3.35 4.10 3.67
N ILE A 42 2.19 4.75 3.56
CA ILE A 42 2.06 6.13 3.05
C ILE A 42 2.85 7.10 3.93
N CYS A 43 2.72 6.99 5.25
CA CYS A 43 3.47 7.84 6.18
C CYS A 43 4.99 7.62 6.07
N GLY A 44 5.45 6.38 5.95
CA GLY A 44 6.87 6.06 5.78
C GLY A 44 7.45 6.59 4.47
N ILE A 45 6.70 6.46 3.37
CA ILE A 45 7.06 7.04 2.07
C ILE A 45 7.15 8.56 2.15
N ALA A 46 6.13 9.21 2.74
CA ALA A 46 6.09 10.66 2.89
C ALA A 46 7.24 11.19 3.77
N MET A 47 7.56 10.51 4.88
CA MET A 47 8.71 10.86 5.71
C MET A 47 10.04 10.68 4.96
N GLY A 48 10.20 9.60 4.17
CA GLY A 48 11.41 9.40 3.38
C GLY A 48 11.64 10.45 2.29
N ILE A 49 10.55 10.96 1.70
CA ILE A 49 10.61 12.12 0.80
C ILE A 49 11.02 13.39 1.58
N LEU A 50 10.42 13.63 2.74
CA LEU A 50 10.67 14.82 3.57
C LEU A 50 12.11 14.89 4.09
N GLU A 51 12.66 13.77 4.57
CA GLU A 51 14.03 13.69 5.08
C GLU A 51 15.08 13.55 3.97
N ARG A 52 14.66 13.37 2.71
CA ARG A 52 15.53 13.01 1.56
C ARG A 52 16.42 11.80 1.88
N ASP A 53 15.88 10.88 2.67
CA ASP A 53 16.57 9.67 3.10
C ASP A 53 15.96 8.46 2.40
N GLY A 54 16.74 7.85 1.51
CA GLY A 54 16.30 6.68 0.77
C GLY A 54 16.09 5.43 1.64
N LEU A 55 16.59 5.41 2.88
CA LEU A 55 16.33 4.30 3.80
C LEU A 55 14.86 4.27 4.24
N TRP A 56 14.29 5.43 4.55
CA TRP A 56 12.88 5.58 4.91
C TRP A 56 11.96 5.31 3.73
N ILE A 57 12.37 5.71 2.50
CA ILE A 57 11.66 5.36 1.28
C ILE A 57 11.64 3.84 1.08
N ALA A 58 12.77 3.15 1.27
CA ALA A 58 12.85 1.69 1.17
C ALA A 58 11.98 0.99 2.23
N PHE A 59 11.98 1.49 3.46
CA PHE A 59 11.09 1.00 4.52
C PHE A 59 9.62 1.18 4.13
N GLY A 60 9.23 2.38 3.69
CA GLY A 60 7.88 2.68 3.24
C GLY A 60 7.45 1.79 2.06
N LEU A 61 8.35 1.51 1.12
CA LEU A 61 8.09 0.60 -0.01
C LEU A 61 7.92 -0.86 0.45
N ALA A 62 8.74 -1.34 1.39
CA ALA A 62 8.60 -2.69 1.94
C ALA A 62 7.24 -2.85 2.66
N VAL A 63 6.84 -1.86 3.44
CA VAL A 63 5.53 -1.84 4.11
C VAL A 63 4.39 -1.73 3.08
N ALA A 64 4.56 -0.95 2.01
CA ALA A 64 3.58 -0.85 0.92
C ALA A 64 3.37 -2.21 0.22
N LEU A 65 4.45 -2.93 -0.08
CA LEU A 65 4.37 -4.26 -0.68
C LEU A 65 3.67 -5.26 0.24
N LEU A 66 4.02 -5.27 1.52
CA LEU A 66 3.37 -6.12 2.51
C LEU A 66 1.87 -5.80 2.61
N SER A 67 1.53 -4.51 2.63
CA SER A 67 0.15 -4.03 2.64
C SER A 67 -0.62 -4.50 1.41
N LEU A 68 -0.03 -4.43 0.22
CA LEU A 68 -0.67 -4.88 -1.03
C LEU A 68 -0.98 -6.37 -0.99
N VAL A 69 -0.04 -7.20 -0.49
CA VAL A 69 -0.25 -8.65 -0.34
C VAL A 69 -1.41 -8.94 0.61
N ILE A 70 -1.45 -8.25 1.76
CA ILE A 70 -2.52 -8.44 2.75
C ILE A 70 -3.87 -8.03 2.15
N VAL A 71 -3.96 -6.87 1.53
CA VAL A 71 -5.19 -6.38 0.88
C VAL A 71 -5.67 -7.37 -0.17
N TRP A 72 -4.76 -7.87 -1.01
CA TRP A 72 -5.09 -8.88 -2.03
C TRP A 72 -5.65 -10.16 -1.41
N SER A 73 -5.04 -10.64 -0.33
CA SER A 73 -5.52 -11.84 0.38
C SER A 73 -6.93 -11.67 0.94
N VAL A 74 -7.24 -10.49 1.48
CA VAL A 74 -8.57 -10.16 2.03
C VAL A 74 -9.61 -10.09 0.91
N LEU A 75 -9.29 -9.45 -0.22
CA LEU A 75 -10.18 -9.39 -1.38
C LEU A 75 -10.46 -10.79 -1.94
N TYR A 76 -9.44 -11.65 -2.02
CA TYR A 76 -9.60 -13.03 -2.48
C TYR A 76 -10.50 -13.84 -1.53
N ALA A 77 -10.31 -13.72 -0.22
CA ALA A 77 -11.15 -14.39 0.78
C ALA A 77 -12.62 -13.94 0.71
N LEU A 78 -12.87 -12.63 0.56
CA LEU A 78 -14.21 -12.08 0.39
C LEU A 78 -14.88 -12.57 -0.89
N ALA A 79 -14.16 -12.56 -2.02
CA ALA A 79 -14.67 -13.07 -3.28
C ALA A 79 -15.00 -14.57 -3.21
N GLY A 80 -14.13 -15.37 -2.58
CA GLY A 80 -14.37 -16.79 -2.35
C GLY A 80 -15.58 -17.06 -1.46
N ALA A 81 -15.73 -16.29 -0.37
CA ALA A 81 -16.88 -16.40 0.52
C ALA A 81 -18.19 -16.02 -0.20
N ALA A 82 -18.18 -14.94 -1.00
CA ALA A 82 -19.33 -14.54 -1.81
C ALA A 82 -19.71 -15.62 -2.83
N PHE A 83 -18.73 -16.22 -3.52
CA PHE A 83 -18.98 -17.31 -4.46
C PHE A 83 -19.55 -18.56 -3.78
N PHE A 84 -19.02 -18.93 -2.61
CA PHE A 84 -19.55 -20.04 -1.81
C PHE A 84 -21.00 -19.78 -1.37
N LEU A 85 -21.31 -18.55 -0.93
CA LEU A 85 -22.66 -18.14 -0.59
C LEU A 85 -23.60 -18.18 -1.80
N PHE A 86 -23.18 -17.66 -2.95
CA PHE A 86 -23.98 -17.71 -4.18
C PHE A 86 -24.28 -19.15 -4.60
N THR A 87 -23.28 -20.03 -4.58
CA THR A 87 -23.45 -21.43 -4.97
C THR A 87 -24.28 -22.24 -3.96
N ARG A 88 -24.29 -21.87 -2.67
CA ARG A 88 -25.09 -22.54 -1.62
C ARG A 88 -26.47 -21.94 -1.41
N ALA A 89 -26.68 -20.67 -1.74
CA ALA A 89 -27.96 -19.98 -1.57
C ALA A 89 -28.91 -20.20 -2.75
N PHE A 90 -28.38 -20.52 -3.94
CA PHE A 90 -29.15 -20.76 -5.16
C PHE A 90 -29.11 -22.23 -5.64
N ALA A 91 -28.64 -23.16 -4.81
CA ALA A 91 -28.71 -24.61 -5.01
C ALA A 91 -29.53 -25.25 -3.89
#